data_AF-A0A3D0P3J9-F1
#
_entry.id   AF-A0A3D0P3J9-F1
#
_cell.length_a   1.000
_cell.length_b   1.000
_cell.length_c   1.000
_cell.angle_alpha   90.00
_cell.angle_beta   90.00
_cell.angle_gamma   90.00
#
_symmetry.space_group_name_H-M   'P 1'
#
loop_
_entity.id
_entity.type
_entity.pdbx_description
1 polymer ?
#
loop_
_entity_poly.entity_id
_entity_poly.type
_entity_poly.pdbx_seq_one_letter_code
_entity_poly.pdbx_strand_id
1 'polypeptide(L)'
;MKNESVPNAKPTGFVDRALDLIERAGNKLPDPAALFLILLVIVWVLSALLSSVSFAEIDPRTQKPLVINNLLTGSAIASFLSGMVTTFTSFPPLGVVLVALLGVGVAEHTGFINASLKALLNFTAPILLTPMLIFVAIISHTAVDAGYVLVIPLGGVIFYTAGR
;
A
#
# COMPACT_ATOMS: atom_id res chain seq x y z
N MET A 1 42.00 20.08 -12.51
CA MET A 1 41.26 19.40 -11.43
C MET A 1 41.00 20.43 -10.33
N LYS A 2 39.79 21.01 -10.31
CA LYS A 2 39.36 21.90 -9.22
C LYS A 2 38.73 21.01 -8.15
N ASN A 3 39.32 20.99 -6.96
CA ASN A 3 38.74 20.39 -5.77
C ASN A 3 37.49 21.19 -5.40
N GLU A 4 36.31 20.69 -5.76
CA GLU A 4 35.07 21.15 -5.15
C GLU A 4 35.02 20.58 -3.73
N SER A 5 35.35 21.43 -2.76
CA SER A 5 35.16 21.15 -1.35
C SER A 5 33.68 20.92 -1.09
N VAL A 6 33.32 19.68 -0.74
CA VAL A 6 31.99 19.32 -0.25
C VAL A 6 31.60 20.30 0.87
N PRO A 7 30.46 21.01 0.76
CA PRO A 7 30.07 21.99 1.78
C PRO A 7 29.92 21.33 3.14
N ASN A 8 30.59 21.92 4.13
CA ASN A 8 30.54 21.57 5.54
C ASN A 8 29.09 21.45 6.02
N ALA A 9 28.67 20.25 6.45
CA ALA A 9 27.32 19.97 6.92
C ALA A 9 26.98 20.88 8.12
N LYS A 10 25.95 21.71 7.96
CA LYS A 10 25.44 22.61 9.01
C LYS A 10 25.03 21.80 10.26
N PRO A 11 25.11 22.39 11.47
CA PRO A 11 24.63 21.72 12.67
C PRO A 11 23.13 21.41 12.50
N THR A 12 22.80 20.11 12.42
CA THR A 12 21.43 19.63 12.17
C THR A 12 20.51 20.05 13.31
N GLY A 13 19.42 20.75 12.97
CA GLY A 13 18.37 21.08 13.92
C GLY A 13 17.69 19.81 14.44
N PHE A 14 16.91 19.93 15.52
CA PHE A 14 16.14 18.79 16.06
C PHE A 14 15.25 18.15 14.99
N VAL A 15 14.66 18.96 14.10
CA VAL A 15 13.82 18.52 12.99
C VAL A 15 14.63 17.71 11.97
N ASP A 16 15.81 18.20 11.57
CA ASP A 16 16.66 17.50 10.59
C ASP A 16 17.08 16.12 11.11
N ARG A 17 17.42 16.01 12.40
CA ARG A 17 17.75 14.71 13.02
C ARG A 17 16.55 13.77 13.10
N ALA A 18 15.35 14.30 13.32
CA ALA A 18 14.13 13.52 13.32
C ALA A 18 13.84 12.97 11.92
N LEU A 19 14.01 13.79 10.87
CA LEU A 19 13.88 13.38 9.48
C LEU A 19 14.93 12.34 9.09
N ASP A 20 16.20 12.54 9.48
CA ASP A 20 17.28 11.56 9.26
C ASP A 20 16.96 10.19 9.88
N LEU A 21 16.32 10.17 11.05
CA LEU A 21 15.94 8.93 11.73
C LEU A 21 14.79 8.24 11.00
N ILE A 22 13.78 8.99 10.54
CA ILE A 22 12.65 8.47 9.75
C ILE A 22 13.16 7.89 8.43
N GLU A 23 14.05 8.60 7.72
CA GLU A 23 14.63 8.13 6.46
C GLU A 23 15.37 6.81 6.65
N ARG A 24 16.24 6.73 7.68
CA ARG A 24 16.98 5.51 8.00
C ARG A 24 16.07 4.35 8.38
N ALA A 25 15.01 4.61 9.15
CA ALA A 25 14.04 3.59 9.52
C ALA A 25 13.26 3.10 8.29
N GLY A 26 12.82 4.01 7.42
CA GLY A 26 12.12 3.70 6.17
C GLY A 26 12.94 2.85 5.21
N ASN A 27 14.21 3.24 4.98
CA ASN A 27 15.11 2.50 4.07
C ASN A 27 15.52 1.11 4.59
N LYS A 28 15.34 0.83 5.88
CA LYS A 28 15.70 -0.46 6.48
C LYS A 28 14.59 -1.51 6.31
N LEU A 29 13.35 -1.10 6.05
CA LEU A 29 12.25 -2.02 5.85
C LEU A 29 12.44 -2.74 4.50
N PRO A 30 12.52 -4.08 4.46
CA PRO A 30 12.54 -4.79 3.21
C PRO A 30 11.19 -4.63 2.49
N ASP A 31 11.16 -4.93 1.19
CA ASP A 31 9.94 -4.83 0.42
C ASP A 31 8.84 -5.73 1.02
N PRO A 32 7.55 -5.38 0.82
CA PRO A 32 6.45 -6.12 1.43
C PRO A 32 6.46 -7.62 1.11
N ALA A 33 6.87 -8.04 -0.10
CA ALA A 33 6.88 -9.46 -0.46
C ALA A 33 7.97 -10.22 0.31
N ALA A 34 9.16 -9.63 0.48
CA ALA A 34 10.20 -10.18 1.34
C ALA A 34 9.75 -10.29 2.81
N LEU A 35 9.02 -9.29 3.34
CA LEU A 35 8.45 -9.37 4.69
C LEU A 35 7.51 -10.58 4.86
N PHE A 36 6.61 -10.82 3.92
CA PHE A 36 5.71 -11.99 3.96
C PHE A 36 6.47 -13.31 3.88
N LEU A 37 7.51 -13.39 3.04
CA LEU A 37 8.34 -14.59 2.93
C LEU A 37 9.10 -14.86 4.23
N ILE A 38 9.68 -13.83 4.85
CA ILE A 38 10.36 -13.95 6.14
C ILE A 38 9.37 -14.42 7.22
N LEU A 39 8.19 -13.81 7.29
CA LEU A 39 7.15 -14.21 8.24
C LEU A 39 6.68 -15.65 8.03
N LEU A 40 6.52 -16.10 6.78
CA LEU A 40 6.18 -17.48 6.45
C LEU A 40 7.21 -18.45 7.03
N VAL A 41 8.50 -18.19 6.79
CA VAL A 41 9.60 -19.03 7.30
C VAL A 41 9.62 -19.02 8.83
N ILE A 42 9.45 -17.86 9.46
CA ILE A 42 9.36 -17.75 10.92
C ILE A 42 8.20 -18.60 11.46
N VAL A 43 7.01 -18.52 10.86
CA VAL A 43 5.84 -19.31 11.26
C VAL A 43 6.13 -20.80 11.11
N TRP A 44 6.77 -21.25 10.03
CA TRP A 44 7.16 -22.65 9.86
C TRP A 44 8.09 -23.12 10.98
N VAL A 45 9.14 -22.35 11.27
CA VAL A 45 10.11 -22.69 12.33
C VAL A 45 9.44 -22.71 13.70
N LEU A 46 8.66 -21.69 14.04
CA LEU A 46 7.94 -21.61 15.31
C LEU A 46 6.92 -22.76 15.43
N SER A 47 6.21 -23.11 14.36
CA SER A 47 5.27 -24.24 14.37
C SER A 47 5.96 -25.55 14.69
N ALA A 48 7.18 -25.77 14.19
CA ALA A 48 7.94 -26.97 14.46
C ALA A 48 8.43 -27.01 15.92
N LEU A 49 9.00 -25.90 16.41
CA LEU A 49 9.51 -25.78 17.77
C LEU A 49 8.42 -25.91 18.84
N LEU A 50 7.23 -25.35 18.59
CA LEU A 50 6.15 -25.31 19.57
C LEU A 50 5.15 -26.48 19.45
N SER A 51 5.24 -27.31 18.40
CA SER A 51 4.29 -28.42 18.18
C SER A 51 4.21 -29.46 19.31
N SER A 52 5.24 -29.59 20.14
CA SER A 52 5.26 -30.49 21.31
C SER A 52 4.62 -29.88 22.55
N VAL A 53 4.23 -28.60 22.52
CA VAL A 53 3.58 -27.91 23.62
C VAL A 53 2.08 -28.16 23.55
N SER A 54 1.50 -28.71 24.63
CA SER A 54 0.06 -28.86 24.78
C SER A 54 -0.52 -27.64 25.50
N PHE A 55 -1.67 -27.17 25.01
CA PHE A 55 -2.47 -26.13 25.67
C PHE A 55 -3.65 -26.79 26.38
N ALA A 56 -3.95 -26.31 27.59
CA ALA A 56 -5.11 -26.79 28.35
C ALA A 56 -6.39 -26.05 27.93
N GLU A 57 -6.26 -24.97 27.17
CA GLU A 57 -7.33 -24.13 26.69
C GLU A 57 -8.16 -24.83 25.60
N ILE A 58 -9.47 -24.80 25.80
CA ILE A 58 -10.45 -25.33 24.86
C ILE A 58 -10.92 -24.17 23.97
N ASP A 59 -10.92 -24.39 22.66
CA ASP A 59 -11.51 -23.44 21.72
C ASP A 59 -13.03 -23.38 21.92
N PRO A 60 -13.61 -22.21 22.28
CA PRO A 60 -15.04 -22.08 22.53
C PRO A 60 -15.89 -22.34 21.28
N ARG A 61 -15.33 -22.23 20.07
CA ARG A 61 -16.04 -22.44 18.80
C ARG A 61 -16.14 -23.92 18.42
N THR A 62 -15.12 -24.70 18.75
CA THR A 62 -15.00 -26.11 18.31
C THR A 62 -15.08 -27.12 19.45
N GLN A 63 -15.02 -26.66 20.71
CA GLN A 63 -15.00 -27.47 21.93
C GLN A 63 -13.88 -28.53 21.94
N LYS A 64 -12.77 -28.22 21.25
CA LYS A 64 -11.57 -29.07 21.15
C LYS A 64 -10.36 -28.36 21.77
N PRO A 65 -9.36 -29.10 22.28
CA PRO A 65 -8.14 -28.51 22.78
C PRO A 65 -7.38 -27.80 21.65
N LEU A 66 -6.72 -26.68 21.97
CA LEU A 66 -5.84 -26.00 21.03
C LEU A 66 -4.57 -26.83 20.81
N VAL A 67 -4.26 -27.07 19.53
CA VAL A 67 -3.08 -27.84 19.12
C VAL A 67 -2.30 -27.06 18.07
N ILE A 68 -0.99 -26.93 18.27
CA ILE A 68 -0.08 -26.36 17.27
C ILE A 68 0.33 -27.47 16.31
N ASN A 69 0.03 -27.28 15.02
CA ASN A 69 0.41 -28.23 13.97
C ASN A 69 1.78 -27.86 13.39
N ASN A 70 2.70 -28.82 13.34
CA ASN A 70 4.00 -28.65 12.70
C ASN A 70 3.85 -28.60 11.16
N LEU A 71 4.13 -27.44 10.58
CA LEU A 71 4.00 -27.20 9.14
C LEU A 71 5.18 -27.72 8.31
N LEU A 72 6.27 -28.13 8.94
CA LEU A 72 7.46 -28.70 8.28
C LEU A 72 7.39 -30.22 8.12
N THR A 73 6.28 -30.85 8.50
CA THR A 73 6.06 -32.28 8.26
C THR A 73 5.82 -32.55 6.77
N GLY A 74 6.20 -33.75 6.29
CA GLY A 74 6.05 -34.09 4.87
C GLY A 74 4.60 -33.99 4.36
N SER A 75 3.62 -34.34 5.19
CA SER A 75 2.20 -34.20 4.87
C SER A 75 1.78 -32.73 4.80
N ALA A 76 2.17 -31.89 5.77
CA ALA A 76 1.83 -30.47 5.78
C ALA A 76 2.45 -29.72 4.60
N ILE A 77 3.71 -30.02 4.25
CA ILE A 77 4.36 -29.44 3.06
C ILE A 77 3.64 -29.90 1.79
N ALA A 78 3.29 -31.18 1.67
CA ALA A 78 2.53 -31.68 0.52
C ALA A 78 1.17 -30.98 0.39
N SER A 79 0.43 -30.80 1.50
CA SER A 79 -0.83 -30.06 1.51
C SER A 79 -0.66 -28.58 1.19
N PHE A 80 0.41 -27.95 1.68
CA PHE A 80 0.74 -26.56 1.35
C PHE A 80 1.00 -26.39 -0.15
N LEU A 81 1.85 -27.25 -0.73
CA LEU A 81 2.19 -27.19 -2.16
C LEU A 81 0.98 -27.49 -3.05
N SER A 82 0.16 -28.48 -2.69
CA SER A 82 -1.04 -28.83 -3.48
C SER A 82 -2.13 -27.77 -3.37
N GLY A 83 -2.26 -27.11 -2.21
CA GLY A 83 -3.24 -26.05 -1.96
C GLY A 83 -2.82 -24.65 -2.38
N MET A 84 -1.54 -24.42 -2.66
CA MET A 84 -0.94 -23.08 -2.84
C MET A 84 -1.71 -22.20 -3.82
N VAL A 85 -2.02 -22.74 -5.02
CA VAL A 85 -2.74 -21.98 -6.06
C VAL A 85 -4.16 -21.65 -5.59
N THR A 86 -4.87 -22.62 -5.00
CA THR A 86 -6.21 -22.41 -4.48
C THR A 86 -6.23 -21.38 -3.35
N THR A 87 -5.28 -21.43 -2.41
CA THR A 87 -5.14 -20.42 -1.35
C THR A 87 -4.91 -19.03 -1.93
N PHE A 88 -4.07 -18.91 -2.96
CA PHE A 88 -3.83 -17.63 -3.64
C PHE A 88 -5.08 -17.12 -4.37
N THR A 89 -5.74 -17.94 -5.17
CA THR A 89 -6.89 -17.51 -6.00
C THR A 89 -8.18 -17.32 -5.21
N SER A 90 -8.35 -18.02 -4.08
CA SER A 90 -9.49 -17.86 -3.18
C SER A 90 -9.34 -16.70 -2.20
N PHE A 91 -8.20 -16.00 -2.19
CA PHE A 91 -8.00 -14.84 -1.34
C PHE A 91 -8.98 -13.72 -1.74
N PRO A 92 -9.99 -13.37 -0.91
CA PRO A 92 -11.09 -12.52 -1.34
C PRO A 92 -10.67 -11.15 -1.92
N PRO A 93 -9.67 -10.45 -1.35
CA PRO A 93 -9.22 -9.17 -1.90
C PRO A 93 -8.68 -9.26 -3.33
N LEU A 94 -8.07 -10.39 -3.72
CA LEU A 94 -7.43 -10.53 -5.03
C LEU A 94 -8.44 -10.40 -6.17
N GLY A 95 -9.55 -11.14 -6.09
CA GLY A 95 -10.58 -11.13 -7.13
C GLY A 95 -11.26 -9.76 -7.25
N VAL A 96 -11.63 -9.16 -6.11
CA VAL A 96 -12.33 -7.87 -6.08
C VAL A 96 -11.45 -6.76 -6.66
N VAL A 97 -10.18 -6.71 -6.29
CA VAL A 97 -9.25 -5.70 -6.78
C VAL A 97 -8.99 -5.83 -8.27
N LEU A 98 -8.76 -7.05 -8.80
CA LEU A 98 -8.53 -7.25 -10.23
C LEU A 98 -9.73 -6.81 -11.08
N VAL A 99 -10.95 -7.17 -10.67
CA VAL A 99 -12.17 -6.77 -11.37
C VAL A 99 -12.37 -5.25 -11.31
N ALA A 100 -12.12 -4.64 -10.15
CA ALA A 100 -12.20 -3.19 -10.00
C ALA A 100 -11.16 -2.47 -10.89
N LEU A 101 -9.92 -2.94 -10.91
CA LEU A 101 -8.84 -2.37 -11.72
C LEU A 101 -9.11 -2.50 -13.22
N LEU A 102 -9.80 -3.54 -13.68
CA LEU A 102 -10.24 -3.63 -15.08
C LEU A 102 -11.23 -2.51 -15.43
N GLY A 103 -12.21 -2.24 -14.57
CA GLY A 103 -13.17 -1.15 -14.77
C GLY A 103 -12.49 0.23 -14.75
N VAL A 104 -11.61 0.46 -13.78
CA VAL A 104 -10.82 1.69 -13.68
C VAL A 104 -9.91 1.86 -14.90
N GLY A 105 -9.23 0.80 -15.33
CA GLY A 105 -8.34 0.81 -16.48
C GLY A 105 -9.05 1.21 -17.78
N VAL A 106 -10.28 0.73 -18.01
CA VAL A 106 -11.11 1.16 -19.14
C VAL A 106 -11.52 2.63 -19.00
N ALA A 107 -11.99 3.07 -17.83
CA ALA A 107 -12.37 4.46 -17.59
C ALA A 107 -11.19 5.43 -17.76
N GLU A 108 -9.98 5.00 -17.45
CA GLU A 108 -8.77 5.78 -17.60
C GLU A 108 -8.26 5.81 -19.05
N HIS A 109 -8.16 4.66 -19.73
CA HIS A 109 -7.70 4.59 -21.12
C HIS A 109 -8.64 5.27 -22.12
N THR A 110 -9.94 5.30 -21.83
CA THR A 110 -10.92 6.05 -22.63
C THR A 110 -10.86 7.55 -22.40
N GLY A 111 -10.09 8.01 -21.40
CA GLY A 111 -9.99 9.40 -21.00
C GLY A 111 -11.20 9.90 -20.19
N PHE A 112 -12.13 9.03 -19.79
CA PHE A 112 -13.34 9.41 -19.05
C PHE A 112 -13.01 10.12 -17.73
N ILE A 113 -12.06 9.60 -16.96
CA ILE A 113 -11.61 10.23 -15.70
C ILE A 113 -11.05 11.63 -15.98
N ASN A 114 -10.13 11.75 -16.94
CA ASN A 114 -9.48 13.02 -17.28
C ASN A 114 -10.50 14.08 -17.76
N ALA A 115 -11.42 13.69 -18.65
CA ALA A 115 -12.48 14.56 -19.13
C ALA A 115 -13.42 15.01 -18.01
N SER A 116 -13.81 14.09 -17.12
CA SER A 116 -14.70 14.39 -15.99
C SER A 116 -14.07 15.39 -15.01
N LEU A 117 -12.81 15.16 -14.60
CA LEU A 117 -12.11 16.06 -13.68
C LEU A 117 -11.93 17.47 -14.28
N LYS A 118 -11.57 17.55 -15.57
CA LYS A 118 -11.49 18.84 -16.30
C LYS A 118 -12.83 19.54 -16.38
N ALA A 119 -13.90 18.81 -16.69
CA ALA A 119 -15.25 19.38 -16.77
C ALA A 119 -15.71 19.94 -15.42
N LEU A 120 -15.50 19.19 -14.33
CA LEU A 120 -15.82 19.61 -12.95
C LEU A 120 -15.09 20.90 -12.56
N LEU A 121 -13.79 21.00 -12.87
CA LEU A 121 -13.01 22.19 -12.55
C LEU A 121 -13.35 23.40 -13.43
N ASN A 122 -13.59 23.19 -14.73
CA ASN A 122 -13.96 24.27 -15.66
C ASN A 122 -15.35 24.87 -15.36
N PHE A 123 -16.27 24.08 -14.82
CA PHE A 123 -17.61 24.54 -14.46
C PHE A 123 -17.66 25.30 -13.12
N THR A 124 -16.57 25.28 -12.34
CA THR A 124 -16.58 25.79 -10.97
C THR A 124 -16.37 27.31 -10.92
N ALA A 125 -17.28 28.01 -10.24
CA ALA A 125 -17.15 29.45 -10.01
C ALA A 125 -15.87 29.78 -9.21
N PRO A 126 -15.21 30.93 -9.47
CA PRO A 126 -13.98 31.29 -8.78
C PRO A 126 -14.07 31.16 -7.26
N ILE A 127 -15.14 31.63 -6.62
CA ILE A 127 -15.25 31.57 -5.15
C ILE A 127 -15.21 30.14 -4.56
N LEU A 128 -15.53 29.12 -5.36
CA LEU A 128 -15.58 27.71 -4.97
C LEU A 128 -14.36 26.89 -5.41
N LEU A 129 -13.35 27.48 -6.08
CA LEU A 129 -12.22 26.69 -6.61
C LEU A 129 -11.43 25.94 -5.52
N THR A 130 -11.23 26.53 -4.33
CA THR A 130 -10.52 25.85 -3.23
C THR A 130 -11.28 24.62 -2.70
N PRO A 131 -12.55 24.72 -2.25
CA PRO A 131 -13.29 23.53 -1.81
C PRO A 131 -13.50 22.53 -2.95
N MET A 132 -13.63 23.00 -4.19
CA MET A 132 -13.78 22.10 -5.34
C MET A 132 -12.49 21.32 -5.64
N LEU A 133 -11.33 21.97 -5.59
CA LEU A 133 -10.06 21.29 -5.80
C LEU A 133 -9.83 20.19 -4.77
N ILE A 134 -10.16 20.47 -3.49
CA ILE A 134 -10.09 19.47 -2.43
C ILE A 134 -11.06 18.30 -2.71
N PHE A 135 -12.29 18.60 -3.12
CA PHE A 135 -13.28 17.57 -3.47
C PHE A 135 -12.79 16.68 -4.62
N VAL A 136 -12.27 17.30 -5.69
CA VAL A 136 -11.69 16.61 -6.85
C VAL A 136 -10.48 15.77 -6.44
N ALA A 137 -9.61 16.29 -5.56
CA ALA A 137 -8.48 15.54 -5.03
C ALA A 137 -8.93 14.29 -4.25
N ILE A 138 -9.95 14.39 -3.41
CA ILE A 138 -10.51 13.26 -2.67
C ILE A 138 -11.10 12.21 -3.62
N ILE A 139 -11.88 12.62 -4.62
CA ILE A 139 -12.45 11.69 -5.62
C ILE A 139 -11.34 11.03 -6.44
N SER A 140 -10.28 11.76 -6.75
CA SER A 140 -9.21 11.26 -7.61
C SER A 140 -8.43 10.08 -7.02
N HIS A 141 -8.48 9.83 -5.71
CA HIS A 141 -7.87 8.63 -5.13
C HIS A 141 -8.48 7.32 -5.68
N THR A 142 -9.73 7.36 -6.17
CA THR A 142 -10.39 6.21 -6.82
C THR A 142 -9.82 5.93 -8.21
N ALA A 143 -9.22 6.95 -8.85
CA ALA A 143 -8.54 6.84 -10.11
C ALA A 143 -7.03 6.89 -9.87
N VAL A 144 -6.51 5.77 -9.38
CA VAL A 144 -5.11 5.43 -9.04
C VAL A 144 -4.07 6.52 -9.38
N ASP A 145 -3.85 6.79 -10.67
CA ASP A 145 -2.79 7.71 -11.14
C ASP A 145 -3.28 9.13 -11.51
N ALA A 146 -4.56 9.28 -11.81
CA ALA A 146 -5.12 10.55 -12.30
C ALA A 146 -5.05 11.68 -11.26
N GLY A 147 -5.13 11.36 -9.97
CA GLY A 147 -5.01 12.35 -8.90
C GLY A 147 -3.67 13.08 -8.90
N TYR A 148 -2.58 12.31 -8.95
CA TYR A 148 -1.24 12.88 -8.91
C TYR A 148 -0.84 13.52 -10.25
N VAL A 149 -1.15 12.86 -11.36
CA VAL A 149 -0.72 13.30 -12.70
C VAL A 149 -1.54 14.47 -13.22
N LEU A 150 -2.84 14.55 -12.88
CA LEU A 150 -3.74 15.55 -13.43
C LEU A 150 -4.15 16.61 -12.41
N VAL A 151 -4.65 16.23 -11.23
CA VAL A 151 -5.29 17.17 -10.31
C VAL A 151 -4.29 18.17 -9.73
N ILE A 152 -3.08 17.71 -9.40
CA ILE A 152 -2.01 18.58 -8.87
C ILE A 152 -1.61 19.69 -9.87
N PRO A 153 -1.14 19.38 -11.10
CA PRO A 153 -0.74 20.43 -12.04
C PRO A 153 -1.91 21.27 -12.55
N LEU A 154 -3.07 20.64 -12.83
CA LEU A 154 -4.24 21.36 -13.32
C LEU A 154 -4.79 22.32 -12.25
N GLY A 155 -4.73 21.92 -10.98
CA GLY A 155 -4.99 22.78 -9.84
C GLY A 155 -4.14 24.03 -9.83
N GLY A 156 -2.81 23.86 -9.96
CA GLY A 156 -1.88 24.99 -10.03
C GLY A 156 -2.18 25.94 -11.19
N VAL A 157 -2.46 25.41 -12.38
CA VAL A 157 -2.79 26.23 -13.57
C VAL A 157 -4.10 27.01 -13.36
N ILE A 158 -5.15 26.37 -12.84
CA ILE A 158 -6.45 27.02 -12.66
C ILE A 158 -6.38 28.14 -11.61
N PHE A 159 -5.66 27.90 -10.51
CA PHE A 159 -5.40 28.92 -9.49
C PHE A 159 -4.62 30.10 -10.07
N TYR A 160 -3.52 29.82 -10.78
CA TYR A 160 -2.74 30.83 -11.49
C TYR A 160 -3.60 31.68 -12.44
N THR A 161 -4.46 31.05 -13.26
CA THR A 161 -5.38 31.77 -14.16
C THR A 161 -6.47 32.55 -13.43
N ALA A 162 -6.86 32.12 -12.23
CA ALA A 162 -7.80 32.83 -11.36
C ALA A 162 -7.14 33.94 -10.53
N GLY A 163 -5.82 34.16 -10.69
CA GLY A 163 -5.07 35.24 -10.06
C GLY A 163 -4.70 35.00 -8.59
N ARG A 164 -4.61 33.75 -8.15
CA ARG A 164 -4.23 33.38 -6.76
C ARG A 164 -3.48 32.07 -6.67
#